data_AF-A0A397U528-F1
#
_entry.id   AF-A0A397U528-F1
#
_cell.length_a   1.000
_cell.length_b   1.000
_cell.length_c   1.000
_cell.angle_alpha   90.00
_cell.angle_beta   90.00
_cell.angle_gamma   90.00
#
_symmetry.space_group_name_H-M   'P 1'
#
loop_
_entity.id
_entity.type
_entity.pdbx_description
1 polymer ?
#
loop_
_entity_poly.entity_id
_entity_poly.type
_entity_poly.pdbx_seq_one_letter_code
_entity_poly.pdbx_strand_id
1 'polypeptide(L)'
;MHFRGFEIEVLVNNVLLDEYCGPRNSVPYRYTSPNWVDNEKTRVRNESPYLHYIAFRTVPTYFTVRVSSTDTTYQRPFRVLIKIDGISPPNYPTIDLYGVEKKQQNYIVNNNPKLVGAISAYFYPAISSQVKSNNVPVALLHLHYRSVDVLRQWGFNVPIDVKQDDSDNDEKQIKWENIDDIEG
;
A
#
# COMPACT_ATOMS: atom_id res chain seq x y z
N MET A 1 5.38 6.35 -3.46
CA MET A 1 6.71 6.49 -2.86
C MET A 1 7.74 5.76 -3.69
N HIS A 2 8.80 6.48 -4.07
CA HIS A 2 10.00 5.90 -4.66
C HIS A 2 11.22 6.31 -3.84
N PHE A 3 12.06 5.34 -3.47
CA PHE A 3 13.28 5.59 -2.71
C PHE A 3 14.38 4.62 -3.13
N ARG A 4 15.48 5.17 -3.67
CA ARG A 4 16.70 4.43 -4.04
C ARG A 4 16.44 3.19 -4.90
N GLY A 5 15.57 3.29 -5.91
CA GLY A 5 15.29 2.19 -6.84
C GLY A 5 14.21 1.20 -6.36
N PHE A 6 13.58 1.46 -5.22
CA PHE A 6 12.44 0.70 -4.71
C PHE A 6 11.19 1.58 -4.72
N GLU A 7 10.05 0.98 -5.03
CA GLU A 7 8.79 1.71 -5.17
C GLU A 7 7.64 0.99 -4.47
N ILE A 8 6.77 1.79 -3.85
CA ILE A 8 5.46 1.40 -3.40
C ILE A 8 4.43 2.46 -3.82
N GLU A 9 3.35 2.02 -4.44
CA GLU A 9 2.24 2.86 -4.89
C GLU A 9 0.94 2.35 -4.27
N VAL A 10 0.00 3.28 -4.08
CA VAL A 10 -1.35 2.96 -3.60
C VAL A 10 -2.35 3.60 -4.54
N LEU A 11 -3.29 2.80 -5.02
CA LEU A 11 -4.32 3.24 -5.95
C LEU A 11 -5.70 2.99 -5.36
N VAL A 12 -6.61 3.92 -5.59
CA VAL A 12 -8.05 3.75 -5.32
C VAL A 12 -8.76 3.89 -6.65
N ASN A 13 -9.59 2.91 -7.02
CA ASN A 13 -10.26 2.87 -8.33
C ASN A 13 -9.30 3.05 -9.51
N ASN A 14 -8.13 2.39 -9.46
CA ASN A 14 -7.04 2.53 -10.43
C ASN A 14 -6.42 3.94 -10.56
N VAL A 15 -6.78 4.89 -9.69
CA VAL A 15 -6.17 6.21 -9.61
C VAL A 15 -5.07 6.20 -8.55
N LEU A 16 -3.86 6.58 -8.93
CA LEU A 16 -2.73 6.72 -8.01
C LEU A 16 -3.01 7.80 -6.98
N LEU A 17 -2.86 7.47 -5.70
CA LEU A 17 -2.97 8.46 -4.62
C LEU A 17 -1.74 9.36 -4.56
N ASP A 18 -1.98 10.64 -4.34
CA ASP A 18 -0.92 11.61 -4.09
C ASP A 18 -0.15 11.30 -2.81
N GLU A 19 1.15 11.57 -2.87
CA GLU A 19 2.08 11.38 -1.77
C GLU A 19 2.44 12.72 -1.14
N TYR A 20 2.35 12.78 0.18
CA TYR A 20 2.62 13.97 0.98
C TYR A 20 3.82 13.71 1.88
N CYS A 21 4.87 14.52 1.76
CA CYS A 21 6.10 14.34 2.53
C CYS A 21 6.14 15.29 3.73
N GLY A 22 6.29 14.73 4.93
CA GLY A 22 6.49 15.49 6.17
C GLY A 22 7.90 15.31 6.75
N PRO A 23 8.42 16.28 7.52
CA PRO A 23 9.68 16.12 8.22
C PRO A 23 9.56 15.06 9.31
N ARG A 24 10.56 14.16 9.40
CA ARG A 24 10.58 13.10 10.43
C ARG A 24 10.70 13.65 11.86
N ASN A 25 11.40 14.77 12.02
CA ASN A 25 11.85 15.28 13.32
C ASN A 25 10.72 15.77 14.24
N SER A 26 9.49 15.91 13.73
CA SER A 26 8.34 16.44 14.47
C SER A 26 7.41 15.36 15.02
N VAL A 27 7.71 14.06 14.86
CA VAL A 27 6.80 12.97 15.25
C VAL A 27 7.55 11.91 16.11
N PRO A 28 6.96 11.38 17.20
CA PRO A 28 7.61 10.39 18.06
C PRO A 28 7.97 9.08 17.32
N TYR A 29 9.16 8.52 17.59
CA TYR A 29 9.74 7.37 16.88
C TYR A 29 8.80 6.17 16.66
N ARG A 30 7.93 5.88 17.64
CA ARG A 30 6.93 4.79 17.56
C ARG A 30 5.91 4.93 16.44
N TYR A 31 5.86 6.09 15.78
CA TYR A 31 4.99 6.39 14.65
C TYR A 31 5.78 6.70 13.36
N THR A 32 7.11 6.54 13.36
CA THR A 32 8.02 7.04 12.32
C THR A 32 9.08 6.02 11.91
N SER A 33 8.70 4.74 11.72
CA SER A 33 9.64 3.76 11.20
C SER A 33 10.23 4.30 9.88
N PRO A 34 11.56 4.50 9.78
CA PRO A 34 12.13 5.13 8.62
C PRO A 34 11.98 4.23 7.40
N ASN A 35 11.76 4.85 6.26
CA ASN A 35 12.04 4.21 4.99
C ASN A 35 13.53 4.03 4.88
N TRP A 36 14.00 2.85 4.49
CA TRP A 36 15.43 2.62 4.35
C TRP A 36 15.77 1.61 3.27
N VAL A 37 16.98 1.76 2.74
CA VAL A 37 17.60 0.80 1.81
C VAL A 37 19.03 0.56 2.27
N ASP A 38 19.37 -0.70 2.46
CA ASP A 38 20.73 -1.13 2.78
C ASP A 38 21.55 -1.15 1.48
N ASN A 39 22.69 -0.47 1.50
CA ASN A 39 23.60 -0.51 0.37
C ASN A 39 24.24 -1.90 0.28
N GLU A 40 24.01 -2.63 -0.81
CA GLU A 40 24.49 -4.02 -0.95
C GLU A 40 26.01 -4.17 -0.79
N LYS A 41 26.78 -3.18 -1.28
CA LYS A 41 28.24 -3.22 -1.30
C LYS A 41 28.85 -2.88 0.07
N THR A 42 28.32 -1.86 0.72
CA THR A 42 28.90 -1.30 1.96
C THR A 42 28.19 -1.76 3.22
N ARG A 43 27.01 -2.37 3.10
CA ARG A 43 26.09 -2.73 4.19
C ARG A 43 25.65 -1.54 5.06
N VAL A 44 25.87 -0.30 4.59
CA VAL A 44 25.41 0.91 5.25
C VAL A 44 23.92 1.12 4.93
N ARG A 45 23.12 1.34 5.98
CA ARG A 45 21.71 1.69 5.87
C ARG A 45 21.54 3.15 5.47
N ASN A 46 20.78 3.39 4.40
CA ASN A 46 20.39 4.73 3.98
C ASN A 46 18.94 4.97 4.37
N GLU A 47 18.69 5.86 5.31
CA GLU A 47 17.33 6.21 5.75
C GLU A 47 16.81 7.43 5.00
N SER A 48 15.51 7.46 4.69
CA SER A 48 14.83 8.66 4.20
C SER A 48 14.72 9.69 5.34
N PRO A 49 15.01 10.97 5.07
CA PRO A 49 14.78 12.04 6.04
C PRO A 49 13.28 12.42 6.17
N TYR A 50 12.42 11.88 5.30
CA TYR A 50 11.01 12.21 5.22
C TYR A 50 10.12 11.06 5.70
N LEU A 51 8.97 11.44 6.25
CA LEU A 51 7.81 10.56 6.39
C LEU A 51 6.90 10.76 5.20
N HIS A 52 6.36 9.67 4.69
CA HIS A 52 5.59 9.65 3.47
C HIS A 52 4.14 9.30 3.83
N TYR A 53 3.22 10.15 3.41
CA TYR A 53 1.81 10.04 3.74
C TYR A 53 0.95 9.91 2.48
N ILE A 54 -0.14 9.17 2.61
CA ILE A 54 -1.25 9.16 1.66
C ILE A 54 -2.55 9.50 2.41
N ALA A 55 -3.50 10.08 1.69
CA ALA A 55 -4.80 10.41 2.24
C ALA A 55 -5.81 9.29 1.93
N PHE A 56 -6.46 8.74 2.95
CA PHE A 56 -7.66 7.92 2.81
C PHE A 56 -8.90 8.69 3.26
N ARG A 57 -10.05 8.27 2.73
CA ARG A 57 -11.37 8.78 3.13
C ARG A 57 -11.97 7.89 4.21
N THR A 58 -12.80 8.46 5.08
CA THR A 58 -13.44 7.80 6.23
C THR A 58 -14.59 6.86 5.84
N VAL A 59 -14.46 6.21 4.70
CA VAL A 59 -15.34 5.16 4.20
C VAL A 59 -14.50 3.90 3.97
N PRO A 60 -15.11 2.70 3.95
CA PRO A 60 -14.41 1.51 3.50
C PRO A 60 -13.79 1.78 2.12
N THR A 61 -12.47 1.63 2.03
CA THR A 61 -11.73 1.95 0.81
C THR A 61 -11.12 0.67 0.26
N TYR A 62 -11.52 0.31 -0.96
CA TYR A 62 -10.84 -0.68 -1.78
C TYR A 62 -9.62 -0.02 -2.40
N PHE A 63 -8.45 -0.61 -2.23
CA PHE A 63 -7.23 -0.07 -2.80
C PHE A 63 -6.31 -1.17 -3.29
N THR A 64 -5.46 -0.80 -4.25
CA THR A 64 -4.42 -1.64 -4.80
C THR A 64 -3.08 -1.11 -4.31
N VAL A 65 -2.23 -1.99 -3.78
CA VAL A 65 -0.81 -1.69 -3.55
C VAL A 65 -0.02 -2.22 -4.73
N ARG A 66 0.80 -1.38 -5.36
CA ARG A 66 1.80 -1.82 -6.34
C ARG A 66 3.20 -1.69 -5.75
N VAL A 67 4.06 -2.64 -6.10
CA VAL A 67 5.46 -2.64 -5.71
C VAL A 67 6.32 -2.91 -6.94
N SER A 68 7.48 -2.27 -6.98
CA SER A 68 8.48 -2.48 -8.02
C SER A 68 9.88 -2.22 -7.47
N SER A 69 10.90 -2.68 -8.19
CA SER A 69 12.27 -2.24 -7.95
C SER A 69 13.10 -2.31 -9.23
N THR A 70 13.89 -1.27 -9.47
CA THR A 70 14.87 -1.20 -10.57
C THR A 70 16.06 -2.13 -10.36
N ASP A 71 16.26 -2.59 -9.14
CA ASP A 71 17.39 -3.44 -8.74
C ASP A 71 17.08 -4.93 -8.95
N THR A 72 15.82 -5.24 -9.31
CA THR A 72 15.37 -6.61 -9.58
C THR A 72 15.77 -7.07 -10.98
N THR A 73 16.29 -8.28 -11.10
CA THR A 73 16.44 -8.98 -12.39
C THR A 73 15.94 -10.42 -12.26
N TYR A 74 15.85 -11.15 -13.38
CA TYR A 74 15.53 -12.59 -13.34
C TYR A 74 16.56 -13.39 -12.53
N GLN A 75 17.83 -12.97 -12.51
CA GLN A 75 18.90 -13.62 -11.73
C GLN A 75 18.96 -13.13 -10.29
N ARG A 76 18.33 -11.99 -9.99
CA ARG A 76 18.25 -11.37 -8.66
C ARG A 76 16.81 -10.95 -8.36
N PRO A 77 15.90 -11.92 -8.19
CA PRO A 77 14.52 -11.62 -7.85
C PRO A 77 14.41 -11.11 -6.40
N PHE A 78 13.38 -10.31 -6.16
CA PHE A 78 12.96 -9.93 -4.82
C PHE A 78 11.64 -10.61 -4.46
N ARG A 79 11.54 -11.04 -3.20
CA ARG A 79 10.26 -11.35 -2.57
C ARG A 79 9.86 -10.20 -1.68
N VAL A 80 8.68 -9.64 -1.92
CA VAL A 80 8.16 -8.48 -1.21
C VAL A 80 7.06 -8.92 -0.28
N LEU A 81 7.25 -8.75 1.03
CA LEU A 81 6.19 -8.93 2.01
C LEU A 81 5.47 -7.60 2.20
N ILE A 82 4.15 -7.58 2.01
CA ILE A 82 3.33 -6.40 2.27
C ILE A 82 2.66 -6.55 3.63
N LYS A 83 2.81 -5.56 4.50
CA LYS A 83 2.09 -5.46 5.77
C LYS A 83 1.26 -4.20 5.81
N ILE A 84 0.02 -4.32 6.24
CA ILE A 84 -0.90 -3.20 6.38
C ILE A 84 -1.46 -3.20 7.78
N ASP A 85 -1.14 -2.14 8.53
CA ASP A 85 -1.75 -1.93 9.83
C ASP A 85 -3.23 -1.59 9.64
N GLY A 86 -4.12 -2.09 10.50
CA GLY A 86 -5.54 -1.77 10.45
C GLY A 86 -6.41 -2.65 9.54
N ILE A 87 -5.86 -3.70 8.91
CA ILE A 87 -6.65 -4.76 8.26
C ILE A 87 -6.91 -5.90 9.26
N SER A 88 -8.16 -6.37 9.32
CA SER A 88 -8.57 -7.52 10.15
C SER A 88 -9.36 -8.52 9.30
N PRO A 89 -8.99 -9.82 9.27
CA PRO A 89 -7.80 -10.41 9.92
C PRO A 89 -6.50 -9.95 9.24
N PRO A 90 -5.36 -9.98 9.96
CA PRO A 90 -4.06 -9.64 9.37
C PRO A 90 -3.75 -10.60 8.23
N ASN A 91 -3.60 -10.07 7.02
CA ASN A 91 -3.11 -10.79 5.85
C ASN A 91 -1.84 -10.12 5.34
N TYR A 92 -0.76 -10.88 5.21
CA TYR A 92 0.56 -10.39 4.80
C TYR A 92 1.02 -11.13 3.55
N PRO A 93 0.45 -10.81 2.38
CA PRO A 93 0.80 -11.52 1.15
C PRO A 93 2.25 -11.23 0.76
N THR A 94 2.87 -12.22 0.13
CA THR A 94 4.19 -12.08 -0.48
C THR A 94 4.05 -12.04 -2.00
N ILE A 95 4.72 -11.07 -2.62
CA ILE A 95 4.76 -10.90 -4.07
C ILE A 95 6.20 -11.15 -4.53
N ASP A 96 6.37 -11.99 -5.55
CA ASP A 96 7.68 -12.18 -6.18
C ASP A 96 7.83 -11.22 -7.37
N LEU A 97 8.94 -10.48 -7.39
CA LEU A 97 9.36 -9.59 -8.45
C LEU A 97 10.45 -10.27 -9.28
N TYR A 98 10.20 -10.41 -10.59
CA TYR A 98 11.15 -10.92 -11.56
C TYR A 98 11.39 -9.84 -12.62
N GLY A 99 12.49 -9.09 -12.50
CA GLY A 99 12.74 -7.92 -13.34
C GLY A 99 12.00 -6.66 -12.87
N VAL A 100 12.06 -5.61 -13.69
CA VAL A 100 11.61 -4.24 -13.34
C VAL A 100 10.10 -4.01 -13.45
N GLU A 101 9.30 -5.07 -13.34
CA GLU A 101 7.85 -5.00 -13.48
C GLU A 101 7.15 -4.52 -12.20
N LYS A 102 6.02 -3.82 -12.37
CA LYS A 102 5.10 -3.51 -11.28
C LYS A 102 4.22 -4.72 -11.01
N LYS A 103 4.26 -5.24 -9.80
CA LYS A 103 3.29 -6.24 -9.31
C LYS A 103 2.33 -5.61 -8.33
N GLN A 104 1.13 -6.15 -8.26
CA GLN A 104 0.04 -5.52 -7.52
C GLN A 104 -0.77 -6.51 -6.70
N GLN A 105 -1.33 -6.02 -5.60
CA GLN A 105 -2.24 -6.77 -4.74
C GLN A 105 -3.37 -5.85 -4.28
N ASN A 106 -4.59 -6.39 -4.26
CA ASN A 106 -5.78 -5.67 -3.85
C ASN A 106 -6.07 -5.91 -2.36
N TYR A 107 -6.56 -4.87 -1.69
CA TYR A 107 -6.87 -4.84 -0.27
C TYR A 107 -8.13 -4.02 0.00
N ILE A 108 -8.63 -4.19 1.22
CA ILE A 108 -9.74 -3.43 1.76
C ILE A 108 -9.31 -2.92 3.13
N VAL A 109 -9.40 -1.61 3.35
CA VAL A 109 -9.35 -1.04 4.70
C VAL A 109 -10.79 -0.87 5.14
N ASN A 110 -11.19 -1.70 6.12
CA ASN A 110 -12.50 -1.61 6.74
C ASN A 110 -12.65 -0.28 7.47
N ASN A 111 -13.90 0.11 7.70
CA ASN A 111 -14.26 1.38 8.33
C ASN A 111 -13.52 1.57 9.66
N ASN A 112 -12.38 2.26 9.62
CA ASN A 112 -11.58 2.60 10.78
C ASN A 112 -11.85 4.08 11.07
N PRO A 113 -12.59 4.41 12.14
CA PRO A 113 -12.99 5.79 12.42
C PRO A 113 -11.80 6.74 12.63
N LYS A 114 -10.59 6.21 12.83
CA LYS A 114 -9.37 7.00 13.00
C LYS A 114 -8.48 7.06 11.75
N LEU A 115 -8.62 6.14 10.78
CA LEU A 115 -7.73 5.98 9.61
C LEU A 115 -6.26 6.25 9.92
N VAL A 116 -5.70 5.54 10.90
CA VAL A 116 -4.30 5.66 11.29
C VAL A 116 -3.62 4.31 11.08
N GLY A 117 -2.62 4.28 10.20
CA GLY A 117 -1.74 3.13 10.05
C GLY A 117 -0.64 3.38 9.02
N ALA A 118 -0.06 2.29 8.54
CA ALA A 118 0.93 2.28 7.46
C ALA A 118 0.74 1.06 6.56
N ILE A 119 1.05 1.26 5.27
CA ILE A 119 1.28 0.20 4.30
C ILE A 119 2.80 0.08 4.17
N SER A 120 3.32 -1.11 4.45
CA SER A 120 4.76 -1.38 4.52
C SER A 120 5.12 -2.48 3.53
N ALA A 121 6.16 -2.25 2.73
CA ALA A 121 6.73 -3.24 1.81
C ALA A 121 8.16 -3.58 2.23
N TYR A 122 8.39 -4.85 2.56
CA TYR A 122 9.70 -5.38 2.93
C TYR A 122 10.27 -6.19 1.77
N PHE A 123 11.38 -5.74 1.19
CA PHE A 123 12.01 -6.37 0.05
C PHE A 123 13.11 -7.32 0.50
N TYR A 124 12.97 -8.60 0.20
CA TYR A 124 13.93 -9.64 0.54
C TYR A 124 14.54 -10.22 -0.73
N PRO A 125 15.87 -10.40 -0.80
CA PRO A 125 16.49 -11.19 -1.85
C PRO A 125 15.87 -12.60 -1.88
N ALA A 126 15.34 -13.02 -3.02
CA ALA A 126 14.70 -14.34 -3.17
C ALA A 126 15.74 -15.45 -3.41
N ILE A 127 16.74 -15.54 -2.52
CA ILE A 127 17.85 -16.51 -2.58
C ILE A 127 17.38 -17.93 -2.18
N SER A 128 16.16 -18.06 -1.65
CA SER A 128 15.54 -19.33 -1.27
C SER A 128 14.02 -19.17 -1.19
N SER A 129 13.28 -20.22 -1.55
CA SER A 129 11.80 -20.28 -1.57
C SER A 129 11.11 -20.03 -0.22
N GLN A 130 11.85 -19.84 0.87
CA GLN A 130 11.30 -19.49 2.19
C GLN A 130 11.90 -18.17 2.69
N VAL A 131 11.02 -17.18 2.94
CA VAL A 131 11.37 -16.03 3.79
C VAL A 131 11.54 -16.58 5.19
N LYS A 132 12.77 -16.92 5.58
CA LYS A 132 13.05 -17.27 6.97
C LYS A 132 12.86 -16.03 7.83
N SER A 133 12.29 -16.20 9.02
CA SER A 133 12.04 -15.13 10.01
C SER A 133 13.27 -14.29 10.38
N ASN A 134 14.48 -14.77 10.04
CA ASN A 134 15.75 -14.15 10.38
C ASN A 134 16.39 -13.39 9.21
N ASN A 135 15.74 -13.35 8.04
CA ASN A 135 16.24 -12.55 6.92
C ASN A 135 15.96 -11.07 7.21
N VAL A 136 17.01 -10.26 7.12
CA VAL A 136 16.88 -8.79 7.13
C VAL A 136 16.50 -8.35 5.72
N PRO A 137 15.45 -7.53 5.54
CA PRO A 137 15.12 -7.00 4.22
C PRO A 137 16.26 -6.12 3.71
N VAL A 138 16.43 -6.02 2.40
CA VAL A 138 17.38 -5.05 1.80
C VAL A 138 16.77 -3.65 1.69
N ALA A 139 15.44 -3.57 1.66
CA ALA A 139 14.71 -2.32 1.65
C ALA A 139 13.41 -2.45 2.44
N LEU A 140 13.03 -1.36 3.10
CA LEU A 140 11.75 -1.19 3.77
C LEU A 140 11.15 0.15 3.37
N LEU A 141 9.99 0.09 2.72
CA LEU A 141 9.19 1.28 2.40
C LEU A 141 7.90 1.28 3.23
N HIS A 142 7.49 2.45 3.68
CA HIS A 142 6.40 2.78 4.58
C HIS A 142 5.66 3.99 4.03
N LEU A 143 4.40 3.75 3.64
CA LEU A 143 3.41 4.79 3.34
C LEU A 143 2.43 4.86 4.51
N HIS A 144 2.49 5.94 5.27
CA HIS A 144 1.52 6.19 6.33
C HIS A 144 0.21 6.66 5.73
N TYR A 145 -0.91 6.07 6.11
CA TYR A 145 -2.21 6.59 5.71
C TYR A 145 -2.85 7.37 6.85
N ARG A 146 -3.49 8.49 6.51
CA ARG A 146 -4.25 9.38 7.41
C ARG A 146 -5.55 9.82 6.75
N SER A 147 -6.51 10.28 7.55
CA SER A 147 -7.68 10.97 6.99
C SER A 147 -7.25 12.28 6.31
N VAL A 148 -8.00 12.66 5.27
CA VAL A 148 -7.85 13.96 4.58
C VAL A 148 -7.81 15.12 5.58
N ASP A 149 -8.70 15.11 6.57
CA ASP A 149 -8.82 16.18 7.57
C ASP A 149 -7.54 16.35 8.41
N VAL A 150 -6.93 15.23 8.83
CA VAL A 150 -5.69 15.27 9.62
C VAL A 150 -4.53 15.83 8.81
N LEU A 151 -4.38 15.41 7.55
CA LEU A 151 -3.31 15.93 6.70
C LEU A 151 -3.48 17.43 6.42
N ARG A 152 -4.71 17.92 6.24
CA ARG A 152 -4.96 19.36 6.13
C ARG A 152 -4.67 20.14 7.39
N GLN A 153 -5.00 19.59 8.57
CA GLN A 153 -4.64 20.19 9.86
C GLN A 153 -3.11 20.32 10.02
N TRP A 154 -2.34 19.43 9.39
CA TRP A 154 -0.87 19.53 9.32
C TRP A 154 -0.37 20.49 8.23
N GLY A 155 -1.26 21.13 7.47
CA GLY A 155 -0.93 22.12 6.45
C GLY A 155 -0.73 21.55 5.04
N PHE A 156 -1.02 20.26 4.81
CA PHE A 156 -0.96 19.70 3.46
C PHE A 156 -2.15 20.16 2.61
N ASN A 157 -1.88 20.54 1.36
CA ASN A 157 -2.91 20.89 0.40
C ASN A 157 -3.50 19.63 -0.25
N VAL A 158 -4.36 18.91 0.48
CA VAL A 158 -5.05 17.71 -0.02
C VAL A 158 -6.33 18.14 -0.77
N PRO A 159 -6.57 17.74 -2.03
CA PRO A 159 -7.78 18.09 -2.80
C PRO A 159 -9.09 17.68 -2.11
N ILE A 160 -10.17 18.44 -2.33
CA ILE A 160 -11.49 18.19 -1.70
C ILE A 160 -12.26 17.07 -2.39
N ASP A 161 -12.32 17.02 -3.72
CA ASP A 161 -12.91 15.89 -4.46
C ASP A 161 -12.90 16.11 -5.97
N VAL A 162 -12.67 15.07 -6.78
CA VAL A 162 -13.32 14.87 -8.10
C VAL A 162 -13.36 13.36 -8.43
N LYS A 163 -14.56 12.75 -8.29
CA LYS A 163 -15.05 11.46 -8.86
C LYS A 163 -14.42 10.15 -8.35
N GLN A 164 -14.96 9.64 -7.24
CA GLN A 164 -15.31 8.22 -7.21
C GLN A 164 -16.57 8.10 -8.09
N ASP A 165 -16.45 7.52 -9.29
CA ASP A 165 -17.62 7.26 -10.12
C ASP A 165 -18.51 6.28 -9.34
N ASP A 166 -19.63 6.76 -8.81
CA ASP A 166 -20.71 5.95 -8.23
C ASP A 166 -21.49 5.20 -9.35
N SER A 167 -20.82 4.84 -10.44
CA SER A 167 -21.40 4.04 -11.53
C SER A 167 -21.39 2.56 -11.15
N ASP A 168 -22.10 2.22 -10.08
CA ASP A 168 -22.59 0.86 -9.81
C ASP A 168 -23.79 0.89 -8.86
N ASN A 169 -24.61 1.93 -8.96
CA ASN A 169 -25.94 1.99 -8.34
C ASN A 169 -27.06 1.96 -9.38
N ASP A 170 -26.85 1.27 -10.50
CA ASP A 170 -27.95 0.74 -11.28
C ASP A 170 -28.43 -0.54 -10.57
N GLU A 171 -29.51 -0.37 -9.81
CA GLU A 171 -30.39 -1.43 -9.38
C GLU A 171 -30.76 -2.32 -10.59
N LYS A 172 -29.97 -3.35 -10.88
CA LYS A 172 -30.54 -4.57 -11.46
C LYS A 172 -31.24 -5.31 -10.33
N GLN A 173 -32.44 -4.84 -9.99
CA GLN A 173 -33.48 -5.72 -9.44
C GLN A 173 -33.67 -6.85 -10.45
N ILE A 174 -32.98 -7.97 -10.23
CA ILE A 174 -33.37 -9.24 -10.82
C ILE A 174 -34.71 -9.58 -10.16
N LYS A 175 -35.79 -9.20 -10.83
CA LYS A 175 -37.11 -9.79 -10.59
C LYS A 175 -36.98 -11.27 -10.90
N TRP A 176 -36.93 -12.08 -9.86
CA TRP A 176 -37.31 -13.49 -9.97
C TRP A 176 -38.82 -13.49 -10.19
N GLU A 177 -39.23 -13.49 -11.46
CA GLU A 177 -40.60 -13.87 -11.80
C GLU A 177 -40.77 -15.36 -11.51
N ASN A 178 -41.79 -15.66 -10.72
CA ASN A 178 -42.20 -16.99 -10.32
C ASN A 178 -42.33 -17.89 -11.56
N ILE A 179 -41.49 -18.92 -11.65
CA ILE A 179 -41.80 -20.10 -12.44
C ILE A 179 -42.55 -21.02 -11.50
N ASP A 180 -43.86 -20.90 -11.49
CA ASP A 180 -44.80 -21.99 -11.22
C ASP A 180 -46.11 -21.63 -11.94
N ASP A 181 -46.69 -22.66 -12.57
CA ASP A 181 -47.95 -22.70 -13.30
C ASP A 181 -47.94 -22.23 -14.77
N ILE A 182 -47.90 -23.20 -15.69
CA ILE A 182 -49.01 -23.47 -16.63
C ILE A 182 -48.93 -24.95 -17.04
N GLU A 183 -50.01 -25.67 -16.71
CA GLU A 183 -50.39 -26.98 -17.21
C GLU A 183 -50.50 -27.00 -18.74
N GLY A 184 -50.19 -28.15 -19.34
CA GLY A 184 -50.44 -28.51 -20.73
C GLY A 184 -50.03 -29.93 -21.02
#